data_AF-Q8MRD8-F1
#
_entry.id   AF-Q8MRD8-F1
#
_cell.length_a   1.000
_cell.length_b   1.000
_cell.length_c   1.000
_cell.angle_alpha   90.00
_cell.angle_beta   90.00
_cell.angle_gamma   90.00
#
_symmetry.space_group_name_H-M   'P 1'
#
loop_
_entity.id
_entity.type
_entity.pdbx_description
1 polymer ?
#
loop_
_entity_poly.entity_id
_entity_poly.type
_entity_poly.pdbx_seq_one_letter_code
_entity_poly.pdbx_strand_id
1 'polypeptide(L)'
;TMKSEKLKRNFWVSAEIECMLDLIKEVNNCQGALSTSTTQYTFIQIANQMKKRGFPNKSPTQIRRKWFQMKSAYLCYKKGNVDRLFLIPEKFRNAIAEFVESGEKIGRSNLSTISSGTPAIVQQNQEVHSEEDTSPMDIFLNQIRKNNKMINSEFFRMEESLQQFEQKCQFIRDKNIAKLIDGY
;
A
#
# COMPACT_ATOMS: atom_id res chain seq x y z
N THR A 1 7.59 5.81 -46.25
CA THR A 1 7.00 6.53 -45.10
C THR A 1 6.14 5.56 -44.29
N MET A 2 6.71 4.97 -43.24
CA MET A 2 5.94 4.11 -42.34
C MET A 2 4.98 4.98 -41.53
N LYS A 3 3.68 4.78 -41.74
CA LYS A 3 2.61 5.45 -40.99
C LYS A 3 2.72 5.00 -39.53
N SER A 4 2.95 5.95 -38.62
CA SER A 4 2.79 5.74 -37.19
C SER A 4 1.30 5.50 -36.93
N GLU A 5 0.93 4.22 -36.90
CA GLU A 5 -0.38 3.78 -36.46
C GLU A 5 -0.60 4.36 -35.06
N LYS A 6 -1.57 5.26 -34.92
CA LYS A 6 -1.87 5.93 -33.67
C LYS A 6 -2.40 4.87 -32.70
N LEU A 7 -1.51 4.22 -31.95
CA LEU A 7 -1.88 3.25 -30.92
C LEU A 7 -2.92 3.91 -30.00
N LYS A 8 -4.04 3.20 -29.83
CA LYS A 8 -5.14 3.60 -28.95
C LYS A 8 -4.57 3.99 -27.58
N ARG A 9 -4.85 5.23 -27.14
CA ARG A 9 -4.38 5.74 -25.84
C ARG A 9 -4.76 4.75 -24.73
N ASN A 10 -3.80 4.41 -23.87
CA ASN A 10 -3.97 3.47 -22.73
C ASN A 10 -4.28 2.00 -23.10
N PHE A 11 -3.87 1.54 -24.28
CA PHE A 11 -3.93 0.11 -24.60
C PHE A 11 -2.87 -0.68 -23.80
N TRP A 12 -3.26 -1.85 -23.28
CA TRP A 12 -2.38 -2.75 -22.53
C TRP A 12 -2.31 -4.08 -23.25
N VAL A 13 -1.12 -4.46 -23.70
CA VAL A 13 -0.87 -5.81 -24.21
C VAL A 13 -0.52 -6.76 -23.08
N SER A 14 -0.71 -8.06 -23.32
CA SER A 14 -0.39 -9.12 -22.36
C SER A 14 1.02 -9.00 -21.78
N ALA A 15 2.04 -8.83 -22.63
CA ALA A 15 3.43 -8.75 -22.20
C ALA A 15 3.72 -7.54 -21.30
N GLU A 16 3.00 -6.42 -21.50
CA GLU A 16 3.11 -5.25 -20.62
C GLU A 16 2.53 -5.54 -19.24
N ILE A 17 1.42 -6.28 -19.18
CA ILE A 17 0.77 -6.66 -17.92
C ILE A 17 1.65 -7.67 -17.17
N GLU A 18 2.22 -8.67 -17.86
CA GLU A 18 3.17 -9.64 -17.28
C GLU A 18 4.35 -8.92 -16.65
N CYS A 19 5.04 -8.09 -17.44
CA CYS A 19 6.18 -7.31 -16.98
C CYS A 19 5.85 -6.42 -15.77
N MET A 20 4.68 -5.77 -15.79
CA MET A 20 4.20 -4.97 -14.66
C MET A 20 4.01 -5.81 -13.40
N LEU A 21 3.33 -6.95 -13.50
CA LEU A 21 3.03 -7.82 -12.35
C LEU A 21 4.30 -8.43 -11.76
N ASP A 22 5.25 -8.83 -12.61
CA ASP A 22 6.55 -9.35 -12.17
C ASP A 22 7.34 -8.29 -11.38
N LEU A 23 7.36 -7.06 -11.88
CA LEU A 23 8.02 -5.94 -11.19
C LEU A 23 7.34 -5.59 -9.87
N ILE A 24 6.01 -5.66 -9.80
CA ILE A 24 5.27 -5.46 -8.54
C ILE A 24 5.61 -6.58 -7.54
N LYS A 25 5.73 -7.82 -8.01
CA LYS A 25 6.15 -8.97 -7.18
C LYS A 25 7.56 -8.77 -6.63
N GLU A 26 8.49 -8.37 -7.49
CA GLU A 26 9.88 -8.08 -7.14
C GLU A 26 9.95 -6.99 -6.06
N VAL A 27 9.26 -5.87 -6.25
CA VAL A 27 9.25 -4.78 -5.27
C VAL A 27 8.63 -5.20 -3.94
N ASN A 28 7.52 -5.94 -3.94
CA ASN A 28 6.89 -6.43 -2.71
C ASN A 28 7.82 -7.39 -1.95
N ASN A 29 8.56 -8.24 -2.65
CA ASN A 29 9.53 -9.13 -2.03
C ASN A 29 10.70 -8.35 -1.40
N CYS A 30 11.19 -7.31 -2.08
CA CYS A 30 12.28 -6.46 -1.56
C CYS A 30 11.86 -5.57 -0.38
N GLN A 31 10.61 -5.12 -0.33
CA GLN A 31 10.10 -4.28 0.76
C GLN A 31 9.74 -5.09 2.02
N GLY A 32 9.78 -6.42 1.94
CA GLY A 32 9.34 -7.32 3.00
C GLY A 32 7.83 -7.25 3.23
N ALA A 33 7.29 -8.27 3.90
CA ALA A 33 5.86 -8.37 4.25
C ALA A 33 5.30 -7.22 5.12
N LEU A 34 6.14 -6.23 5.49
CA LEU A 34 5.81 -5.14 6.39
C LEU A 34 5.21 -3.90 5.70
N SER A 35 5.35 -3.78 4.37
CA SER A 35 4.77 -2.66 3.61
C SER A 35 3.80 -3.15 2.55
N THR A 36 2.52 -3.24 2.90
CA THR A 36 1.44 -3.44 1.91
C THR A 36 1.14 -2.17 1.10
N SER A 37 1.90 -1.09 1.31
CA SER A 37 1.65 0.25 0.77
C SER A 37 2.57 0.54 -0.42
N THR A 38 2.09 0.27 -1.63
CA THR A 38 2.74 0.75 -2.86
C THR A 38 2.60 2.27 -2.95
N THR A 39 3.69 3.01 -2.75
CA THR A 39 3.74 4.47 -2.82
C THR A 39 3.85 4.96 -4.27
N GLN A 40 3.67 6.26 -4.51
CA GLN A 40 3.88 6.86 -5.83
C GLN A 40 5.30 6.62 -6.36
N TYR A 41 6.30 6.63 -5.46
CA TYR A 41 7.69 6.37 -5.79
C TYR A 41 7.91 4.94 -6.32
N THR A 42 7.24 3.95 -5.74
CA THR A 42 7.26 2.56 -6.23
C THR A 42 6.84 2.48 -7.70
N PHE A 43 5.78 3.18 -8.10
CA PHE A 43 5.33 3.17 -9.49
C PHE A 43 6.26 3.91 -10.44
N ILE A 44 7.04 4.89 -9.96
CA ILE A 44 8.10 5.54 -10.74
C ILE A 44 9.23 4.54 -11.02
N GLN A 45 9.66 3.78 -10.01
CA GLN A 45 10.67 2.74 -10.17
C GLN A 45 10.22 1.66 -11.15
N ILE A 46 8.97 1.18 -11.02
CA ILE A 46 8.40 0.18 -11.93
C ILE A 46 8.36 0.73 -13.36
N ALA A 47 7.92 1.99 -13.58
CA ALA A 47 7.90 2.59 -14.91
C ALA A 47 9.30 2.64 -15.55
N ASN A 48 10.31 3.00 -14.77
CA ASN A 48 11.70 3.03 -15.23
C ASN A 48 12.21 1.63 -15.60
N GLN A 49 11.83 0.61 -14.84
CA GLN A 49 12.20 -0.78 -15.15
C GLN A 49 11.44 -1.33 -16.36
N MET A 50 10.15 -1.04 -16.49
CA MET A 50 9.36 -1.38 -17.69
C MET A 50 9.99 -0.76 -18.95
N LYS A 51 10.43 0.50 -18.87
CA LYS A 51 11.14 1.18 -19.96
C LYS A 51 12.42 0.43 -20.36
N LYS A 52 13.21 -0.03 -19.39
CA LYS A 52 14.42 -0.84 -19.64
C LYS A 52 14.10 -2.21 -20.27
N ARG A 53 12.96 -2.81 -19.90
CA ARG A 53 12.48 -4.10 -20.45
C ARG A 53 11.74 -3.97 -21.80
N GLY A 54 11.81 -2.81 -22.47
CA GLY A 54 11.24 -2.60 -23.80
C GLY A 54 9.81 -2.05 -23.83
N PHE A 55 9.26 -1.62 -22.69
CA PHE A 55 7.91 -1.06 -22.58
C PHE A 55 7.94 0.42 -22.16
N PRO A 56 8.41 1.35 -23.01
CA PRO A 56 8.65 2.76 -22.66
C PRO A 56 7.38 3.60 -22.51
N ASN A 57 6.24 3.12 -23.03
CA ASN A 57 5.03 3.92 -23.22
C ASN A 57 4.06 3.90 -22.02
N LYS A 58 4.50 3.39 -20.86
CA LYS A 58 3.67 3.26 -19.66
C LYS A 58 4.18 4.18 -18.56
N SER A 59 3.40 5.22 -18.26
CA SER A 59 3.72 6.16 -17.20
C SER A 59 3.42 5.57 -15.81
N PRO A 60 4.07 6.08 -14.74
CA PRO A 60 3.82 5.63 -13.37
C PRO A 60 2.33 5.64 -13.00
N THR A 61 1.60 6.69 -13.42
CA THR A 61 0.17 6.83 -13.18
C THR A 61 -0.67 5.78 -13.91
N GLN A 62 -0.31 5.43 -15.14
CA GLN A 62 -0.99 4.39 -15.91
C GLN A 62 -0.79 3.02 -15.26
N ILE A 63 0.44 2.72 -14.84
CA ILE A 63 0.80 1.47 -14.16
C ILE A 63 0.01 1.35 -12.85
N ARG A 64 0.05 2.40 -12.02
CA ARG A 64 -0.73 2.47 -10.78
C ARG A 64 -2.20 2.20 -11.04
N ARG A 65 -2.80 2.92 -11.99
CA ARG A 65 -4.22 2.76 -12.33
C ARG A 65 -4.54 1.34 -12.78
N LYS A 66 -3.70 0.73 -13.62
CA LYS A 66 -3.93 -0.63 -14.13
C LYS A 66 -3.83 -1.67 -13.02
N TRP A 67 -2.83 -1.56 -12.16
CA TRP A 67 -2.68 -2.40 -10.98
C TRP A 67 -3.92 -2.36 -10.08
N PHE A 68 -4.33 -1.16 -9.66
CA PHE A 68 -5.49 -1.00 -8.79
C PHE A 68 -6.81 -1.39 -9.46
N GLN A 69 -6.94 -1.21 -10.79
CA GLN A 69 -8.10 -1.72 -11.53
C GLN A 69 -8.23 -3.24 -11.37
N MET A 70 -7.14 -3.99 -11.57
CA MET A 70 -7.15 -5.45 -11.47
C MET A 70 -7.30 -5.92 -10.02
N LYS A 71 -6.57 -5.31 -9.08
CA LYS A 71 -6.67 -5.62 -7.64
C LYS A 71 -8.08 -5.40 -7.10
N SER A 72 -8.69 -4.24 -7.38
CA SER A 72 -10.04 -3.93 -6.91
C SER A 72 -11.11 -4.80 -7.57
N ALA A 73 -10.95 -5.14 -8.84
CA ALA A 73 -11.84 -6.08 -9.52
C ALA A 73 -11.85 -7.45 -8.82
N TYR A 74 -10.67 -7.97 -8.44
CA TYR A 74 -10.57 -9.23 -7.70
C TYR A 74 -11.17 -9.13 -6.29
N LEU A 75 -10.93 -8.02 -5.57
CA LEU A 75 -11.52 -7.79 -4.26
C LEU A 75 -13.06 -7.72 -4.30
N CYS A 76 -13.63 -7.12 -5.34
CA CYS A 76 -15.09 -7.12 -5.52
C CYS A 76 -15.61 -8.52 -5.87
N TYR A 77 -14.89 -9.28 -6.70
CA TYR A 77 -15.19 -10.69 -6.98
C TYR A 77 -15.26 -11.52 -5.68
N LYS A 78 -14.26 -11.37 -4.81
CA LYS A 78 -14.21 -12.05 -3.51
C LYS A 78 -15.37 -11.67 -2.57
N LYS A 79 -15.95 -10.48 -2.73
CA LYS A 79 -17.15 -10.03 -2.01
C LYS A 79 -18.46 -10.53 -2.62
N GLY A 80 -18.41 -11.41 -3.61
CA GLY A 80 -19.59 -12.00 -4.26
C GLY A 80 -19.99 -11.35 -5.60
N ASN A 81 -19.26 -10.33 -6.08
CA ASN A 81 -19.56 -9.70 -7.37
C ASN A 81 -18.81 -10.42 -8.51
N VAL A 82 -19.38 -11.52 -8.99
CA VAL A 82 -18.74 -12.44 -9.95
C VAL A 82 -18.31 -11.74 -11.24
N ASP A 83 -19.12 -10.80 -11.73
CA ASP A 83 -18.88 -10.12 -13.01
C ASP A 83 -17.59 -9.29 -13.03
N ARG A 84 -17.12 -8.83 -11.86
CA ARG A 84 -15.89 -8.07 -11.77
C ARG A 84 -14.67 -8.88 -12.19
N LEU A 85 -14.72 -10.21 -12.10
CA LEU A 85 -13.62 -11.08 -12.53
C LEU A 85 -13.35 -10.99 -14.04
N PHE A 86 -14.35 -10.66 -14.86
CA PHE A 86 -14.19 -10.46 -16.31
C PHE A 86 -13.36 -9.22 -16.66
N LEU A 87 -13.17 -8.28 -15.72
CA LEU A 87 -12.28 -7.11 -15.92
C LEU A 87 -10.80 -7.48 -15.82
N ILE A 88 -10.49 -8.70 -15.38
CA ILE A 88 -9.14 -9.25 -15.29
C ILE A 88 -9.02 -10.31 -16.39
N PRO A 89 -8.07 -10.14 -17.34
CA PRO A 89 -7.81 -11.18 -18.32
C PRO A 89 -7.45 -12.49 -17.61
N GLU A 90 -7.99 -13.59 -18.10
CA GLU A 90 -8.04 -14.88 -17.40
C GLU A 90 -6.70 -15.34 -16.86
N LYS A 91 -5.65 -15.27 -17.69
CA LYS A 91 -4.30 -15.70 -17.33
C LYS A 91 -3.65 -14.93 -16.17
N PHE A 92 -4.16 -13.74 -15.84
CA PHE A 92 -3.64 -12.91 -14.75
C PHE A 92 -4.39 -13.08 -13.43
N ARG A 93 -5.51 -13.81 -13.41
CA ARG A 93 -6.35 -13.95 -12.22
C ARG A 93 -5.58 -14.57 -11.06
N ASN A 94 -4.82 -15.62 -11.31
CA ASN A 94 -4.00 -16.30 -10.29
C ASN A 94 -2.92 -15.40 -9.72
N ALA A 95 -2.24 -14.61 -10.56
CA ALA A 95 -1.25 -13.65 -10.08
C ALA A 95 -1.86 -12.61 -9.14
N ILE A 96 -3.03 -12.06 -9.49
CA ILE A 96 -3.75 -11.11 -8.62
C ILE A 96 -4.22 -11.78 -7.32
N ALA A 97 -4.71 -13.01 -7.40
CA ALA A 97 -5.12 -13.79 -6.23
C ALA A 97 -3.95 -13.96 -5.24
N GLU A 98 -2.78 -14.37 -5.73
CA GLU A 98 -1.56 -14.52 -4.93
C GLU A 98 -1.23 -13.22 -4.18
N PHE A 99 -1.30 -12.06 -4.85
CA PHE A 99 -1.04 -10.77 -4.21
C PHE A 99 -2.05 -10.38 -3.13
N VAL A 100 -3.33 -10.67 -3.34
CA VAL A 100 -4.39 -10.30 -2.39
C VAL A 100 -4.39 -11.23 -1.18
N GLU A 101 -4.22 -12.53 -1.41
CA GLU A 101 -4.30 -13.56 -0.38
C GLU A 101 -3.04 -13.66 0.47
N SER A 102 -1.86 -13.43 -0.12
CA SER A 102 -0.62 -13.30 0.65
C SER A 102 -0.69 -12.13 1.65
N GLY A 103 -1.22 -10.98 1.23
CA GLY A 103 -1.40 -9.81 2.11
C GLY A 103 -2.44 -10.00 3.22
N GLU A 104 -3.51 -10.79 2.98
CA GLU A 104 -4.53 -11.07 4.00
C GLU A 104 -4.04 -11.96 5.14
N LYS A 105 -3.11 -12.89 4.88
CA LYS A 105 -2.53 -13.76 5.93
C LYS A 105 -1.73 -12.98 6.97
N ILE A 106 -1.16 -11.83 6.59
CA ILE A 106 -0.39 -10.96 7.48
C ILE A 106 -1.30 -9.95 8.22
N GLY A 107 -2.39 -9.50 7.58
CA GLY A 107 -3.34 -8.56 8.19
C GLY A 107 -4.34 -9.19 9.18
N ARG A 108 -4.56 -10.51 9.12
CA ARG A 108 -5.50 -11.21 10.01
C ARG A 108 -4.89 -11.82 11.27
N SER A 109 -3.56 -11.96 11.36
CA SER A 109 -2.94 -12.50 12.58
C SER A 109 -3.10 -11.58 13.80
N ASN A 110 -3.53 -10.33 13.60
CA ASN A 110 -3.56 -9.32 14.66
C ASN A 110 -4.98 -8.83 15.03
N LEU A 111 -6.07 -9.50 14.59
CA LEU A 111 -7.44 -9.05 14.91
C LEU A 111 -8.43 -10.16 15.34
N SER A 112 -7.95 -11.29 15.86
CA SER A 112 -8.84 -12.29 16.45
C SER A 112 -8.45 -12.60 17.88
N THR A 113 -8.89 -11.75 18.83
CA THR A 113 -9.35 -12.10 20.18
C THR A 113 -9.68 -10.82 20.95
N ILE A 114 -10.91 -10.31 20.82
CA ILE A 114 -11.57 -9.61 21.92
C ILE A 114 -12.94 -10.26 22.07
N SER A 115 -12.94 -11.38 22.78
CA SER A 115 -14.11 -11.96 23.43
C SER A 115 -13.72 -12.19 24.89
N SER A 116 -14.47 -11.53 25.76
CA SER A 116 -14.75 -11.81 27.17
C SER A 116 -13.69 -12.44 28.07
N GLY A 117 -13.33 -11.71 29.13
CA GLY A 117 -13.14 -12.28 30.45
C GLY A 117 -11.70 -12.43 30.96
N THR A 118 -11.40 -11.67 32.01
CA THR A 118 -10.47 -12.01 33.13
C THR A 118 -8.95 -11.86 32.88
N PRO A 119 -8.20 -11.21 33.81
CA PRO A 119 -6.75 -11.10 33.70
C PRO A 119 -6.07 -12.32 34.35
N ALA A 120 -5.22 -13.01 33.61
CA ALA A 120 -4.24 -13.94 34.16
C ALA A 120 -2.88 -13.74 33.47
N ILE A 121 -1.91 -13.46 34.31
CA ILE A 121 -0.48 -13.27 34.08
C ILE A 121 0.12 -14.46 33.34
N VAL A 122 0.87 -14.24 32.25
CA VAL A 122 2.08 -15.02 31.92
C VAL A 122 3.11 -14.12 31.22
N GLN A 123 4.21 -13.87 31.93
CA GLN A 123 5.50 -13.37 31.42
C GLN A 123 6.04 -14.27 30.31
N GLN A 124 6.55 -13.66 29.24
CA GLN A 124 7.75 -14.17 28.57
C GLN A 124 8.55 -13.02 27.99
N ASN A 125 9.47 -12.52 28.82
CA ASN A 125 10.69 -11.87 28.38
C ASN A 125 11.54 -12.92 27.65
N GLN A 126 11.90 -12.64 26.39
CA GLN A 126 13.12 -13.17 25.80
C GLN A 126 13.93 -11.98 25.30
N GLU A 127 14.74 -11.44 26.21
CA GLU A 127 15.98 -10.75 25.86
C GLU A 127 16.93 -11.80 25.29
N VAL A 128 17.17 -11.73 23.98
CA VAL A 128 18.35 -12.38 23.39
C VAL A 128 19.44 -11.34 23.33
N HIS A 129 20.25 -11.32 24.38
CA HIS A 129 21.61 -10.82 24.34
C HIS A 129 22.43 -11.76 23.45
N SER A 130 22.85 -11.28 22.29
CA SER A 130 23.97 -11.85 21.54
C SER A 130 24.88 -10.70 21.13
N GLU A 131 25.95 -10.53 21.90
CA GLU A 131 27.14 -9.80 21.50
C GLU A 131 27.77 -10.58 20.34
N GLU A 132 27.47 -10.19 19.10
CA GLU A 132 28.17 -10.69 17.93
C GLU A 132 28.49 -9.51 17.02
N ASP A 133 29.72 -9.50 16.50
CA ASP A 133 30.30 -8.49 15.62
C ASP A 133 29.27 -7.89 14.67
N THR A 134 28.75 -6.72 15.04
CA THR A 134 27.76 -6.00 14.25
C THR A 134 28.46 -5.57 12.97
N SER A 135 28.27 -6.33 11.88
CA SER A 135 28.77 -5.98 10.56
C SER A 135 28.39 -4.51 10.29
N PRO A 136 29.25 -3.70 9.64
CA PRO A 136 28.90 -2.32 9.28
C PRO A 136 27.53 -2.20 8.61
N MET A 137 27.10 -3.25 7.91
CA MET A 137 25.76 -3.35 7.33
C MET A 137 24.63 -3.49 8.36
N ASP A 138 24.84 -4.23 9.45
CA ASP A 138 23.83 -4.38 10.50
C ASP A 138 23.65 -3.09 11.31
N ILE A 139 24.75 -2.36 11.53
CA ILE A 139 24.71 -1.01 12.12
C ILE A 139 23.90 -0.07 11.22
N PHE A 140 24.18 -0.08 9.91
CA PHE A 140 23.45 0.72 8.93
C PHE A 140 21.96 0.37 8.89
N LEU A 141 21.61 -0.91 8.82
CA LEU A 141 20.21 -1.36 8.79
C LEU A 141 19.46 -1.01 10.08
N ASN A 142 20.11 -1.15 11.23
CA ASN A 142 19.54 -0.74 12.51
C ASN A 142 19.34 0.77 12.58
N GLN A 143 20.25 1.56 12.03
CA GLN A 143 20.10 3.01 11.95
C GLN A 143 18.93 3.41 11.05
N ILE A 144 18.80 2.80 9.87
CA ILE A 144 17.66 3.03 8.96
C ILE A 144 16.34 2.67 9.64
N ARG A 145 16.30 1.55 10.38
CA ARG A 145 15.11 1.14 11.14
C ARG A 145 14.74 2.17 12.21
N LYS A 146 15.72 2.66 12.98
CA LYS A 146 15.52 3.71 13.98
C LYS A 146 15.00 5.01 13.36
N ASN A 147 15.60 5.45 12.25
CA ASN A 147 15.19 6.67 11.54
C ASN A 147 13.75 6.56 11.03
N ASN A 148 13.39 5.43 10.40
CA ASN A 148 12.03 5.20 9.92
C ASN A 148 11.01 5.19 11.06
N LYS A 149 11.35 4.58 12.20
CA LYS A 149 10.49 4.59 13.39
C LYS A 149 10.25 6.02 13.89
N MET A 150 11.30 6.83 13.94
CA MET A 150 11.22 8.23 14.35
C MET A 150 10.36 9.06 13.39
N ILE A 151 10.59 8.94 12.08
CA ILE A 151 9.80 9.65 11.06
C ILE A 151 8.32 9.30 11.17
N ASN A 152 7.99 8.01 11.34
CA ASN A 152 6.61 7.58 11.48
C ASN A 152 5.97 8.15 12.76
N SER A 153 6.67 8.17 13.90
CA SER A 153 6.14 8.77 15.13
C SER A 153 5.90 10.28 14.99
N GLU A 154 6.79 10.99 14.29
CA GLU A 154 6.64 12.41 14.02
C GLU A 154 5.45 12.69 13.09
N PHE A 155 5.27 11.84 12.07
CA PHE A 155 4.14 11.91 11.16
C PHE A 155 2.80 11.74 11.90
N PHE A 156 2.65 10.69 12.72
CA PHE A 156 1.41 10.45 13.47
C PHE A 156 1.10 11.59 14.45
N ARG A 157 2.13 12.12 15.13
CA ARG A 157 1.96 13.27 16.02
C ARG A 157 1.46 14.51 15.27
N MET A 158 1.97 14.73 14.06
CA MET A 158 1.55 15.87 13.23
C MET A 158 0.13 15.69 12.70
N GLU A 159 -0.24 14.47 12.30
CA GLU A 159 -1.59 14.12 11.88
C GLU A 159 -2.61 14.36 13.01
N GLU A 160 -2.29 13.93 14.23
CA GLU A 160 -3.14 14.17 15.41
C GLU A 160 -3.29 15.67 15.72
N SER A 161 -2.19 16.42 15.69
CA SER A 161 -2.20 17.87 15.92
C SER A 161 -3.06 18.60 14.89
N LEU A 162 -2.99 18.20 13.62
CA LEU A 162 -3.80 18.76 12.55
C LEU A 162 -5.29 18.47 12.77
N GLN A 163 -5.62 17.24 13.15
CA GLN A 163 -7.00 16.84 13.44
C GLN A 163 -7.59 17.63 14.62
N GLN A 164 -6.82 17.84 15.69
CA GLN A 164 -7.24 18.67 16.83
C GLN A 164 -7.47 20.12 16.41
N PHE A 165 -6.61 20.67 15.55
CA PHE A 165 -6.77 22.02 15.02
C PHE A 165 -8.05 22.15 14.17
N GLU A 166 -8.32 21.19 13.29
CA GLU A 166 -9.54 21.18 12.47
C GLU A 166 -10.80 21.13 13.32
N GLN A 167 -10.83 20.29 14.36
CA GLN A 167 -11.94 20.22 15.32
C GLN A 167 -12.16 21.56 16.02
N LYS A 168 -11.08 22.23 16.44
CA LYS A 168 -11.16 23.55 17.07
C LYS A 168 -11.73 24.60 16.13
N CYS A 169 -11.31 24.60 14.85
CA CYS A 169 -11.88 25.47 13.84
C CYS A 169 -13.37 25.17 13.59
N GLN A 170 -13.75 23.90 13.54
CA GLN A 170 -15.15 23.50 13.37
C GLN A 170 -16.00 23.99 14.54
N PHE A 171 -15.54 23.79 15.77
CA PHE A 171 -16.23 24.27 16.97
C PHE A 171 -16.46 25.79 16.94
N ILE A 172 -15.47 26.57 16.49
CA ILE A 172 -15.61 28.03 16.35
C ILE A 172 -16.66 28.38 15.29
N ARG A 173 -16.64 27.68 14.13
CA ARG A 173 -17.64 27.89 13.07
C ARG A 173 -19.05 27.59 13.58
N ASP A 174 -19.23 26.45 14.24
CA ASP A 174 -20.54 26.02 14.77
C ASP A 174 -21.06 27.02 15.81
N LYS A 175 -20.18 27.49 16.70
CA LYS A 175 -20.53 28.51 17.71
C LYS A 175 -20.96 29.84 17.05
N ASN A 176 -20.30 30.24 15.97
CA ASN A 176 -20.67 31.47 15.25
C ASN A 176 -22.00 31.30 14.51
N ILE A 177 -22.24 30.14 13.90
CA ILE A 177 -23.51 29.81 13.23
C ILE A 177 -24.65 29.81 14.25
N ALA A 178 -24.49 29.16 15.40
CA ALA A 178 -25.50 29.14 16.46
C ALA A 178 -25.87 30.56 16.91
N LYS A 179 -24.88 31.44 17.13
CA LYS A 179 -25.12 32.85 17.47
C LYS A 179 -25.89 33.63 16.39
N LEU A 180 -25.66 33.30 15.11
CA LEU A 180 -26.38 33.90 13.99
C LEU A 180 -27.84 33.46 13.96
N ILE A 181 -28.13 32.22 14.35
CA ILE A 181 -29.48 31.66 14.40
C ILE A 181 -30.24 32.18 15.62
N ASP A 182 -29.61 32.24 16.80
CA ASP A 182 -30.23 32.73 18.04
C ASP A 182 -30.43 34.25 18.09
N GLY A 183 -29.87 34.98 17.12
CA GLY A 183 -29.99 36.44 16.98
C GLY A 183 -31.12 36.92 16.07
N TYR A 184 -31.92 36.00 15.52
CA TYR A 184 -33.19 36.25 14.82
C TYR A 184 -34.37 35.82 15.69
#